data_AF-A0A7C3KG71-F1
#
_entry.id   AF-A0A7C3KG71-F1
#
_cell.length_a   1.000
_cell.length_b   1.000
_cell.length_c   1.000
_cell.angle_alpha   90.00
_cell.angle_beta   90.00
_cell.angle_gamma   90.00
#
_symmetry.space_group_name_H-M   'P 1'
#
loop_
_entity.id
_entity.type
_entity.pdbx_description
1 polymer ?
#
loop_
_entity_poly.entity_id
_entity_poly.type
_entity_poly.pdbx_seq_one_letter_code
_entity_poly.pdbx_strand_id
1 'polypeptide(L)'
;MSEPDSASHWVPQPTRDGSFTFFSETFGEAFHSQQGAKTEAFQKFAVATDLALLAQRDSLKLLDVCYGLGYNTAAALETIWTVNPDCRVEVYGLELDATVPLAAIAPPLIQIWSPLVQTVLQDMAQHHVCQTSQLQAKLLLGDARQTIQTLSDRHFQADAIFFDPFSPRRCPQLWTVEFFACVAQCLAPTGKLATYSRSASVRVAMQLAGLQIGTIPLGADDFHLPHDWSQGTVAAFDPTAIAPLSQMEQEHLHTRAATPFRDPTLSDTAAVILARHQQEQSRSQQESTSSWRRRWGIR
;
A
#
# COMPACT_ATOMS: atom_id res chain seq x y z
N MET A 1 13.97 15.23 30.68
CA MET A 1 12.57 14.80 30.89
C MET A 1 11.70 15.91 30.35
N SER A 2 11.35 15.83 29.08
CA SER A 2 10.30 16.64 28.46
C SER A 2 8.99 15.86 28.60
N GLU A 3 7.94 16.55 29.05
CA GLU A 3 6.57 16.02 29.12
C GLU A 3 6.12 15.48 27.74
N PRO A 4 5.17 14.51 27.70
CA PRO A 4 4.61 14.05 26.45
C PRO A 4 3.70 15.15 25.90
N ASP A 5 4.22 15.92 24.95
CA ASP A 5 3.48 16.97 24.27
C ASP A 5 2.33 16.35 23.44
N SER A 6 1.14 16.93 23.65
CA SER A 6 -0.17 16.76 23.03
C SER A 6 -0.44 15.57 22.09
N ALA A 7 -1.52 14.83 22.37
CA ALA A 7 -2.17 13.94 21.41
C ALA A 7 -2.34 14.67 20.07
N SER A 8 -1.68 14.18 19.03
CA SER A 8 -1.78 14.74 17.68
C SER A 8 -3.26 14.74 17.29
N HIS A 9 -3.86 15.94 17.17
CA HIS A 9 -5.25 16.08 16.77
C HIS A 9 -5.35 15.83 15.26
N TRP A 10 -5.52 14.57 14.88
CA TRP A 10 -5.86 14.21 13.51
C TRP A 10 -7.24 14.76 13.17
N VAL A 11 -7.30 15.71 12.23
CA VAL A 11 -8.55 16.32 11.78
C VAL A 11 -9.09 15.54 10.57
N PRO A 12 -10.29 14.93 10.67
CA PRO A 12 -10.91 14.24 9.54
C PRO A 12 -11.20 15.19 8.38
N GLN A 13 -10.86 14.79 7.17
CA GLN A 13 -11.19 15.48 5.93
C GLN A 13 -12.12 14.58 5.09
N PRO A 14 -13.30 15.07 4.67
CA PRO A 14 -14.22 14.27 3.87
C PRO A 14 -13.67 14.01 2.46
N THR A 15 -13.92 12.82 1.92
CA THR A 15 -13.65 12.43 0.54
C THR A 15 -14.95 12.38 -0.27
N ARG A 16 -14.86 12.33 -1.61
CA ARG A 16 -16.06 12.41 -2.47
C ARG A 16 -17.01 11.21 -2.37
N ASP A 17 -16.53 10.06 -1.92
CA ASP A 17 -17.35 8.86 -1.68
C ASP A 17 -18.01 8.83 -0.29
N GLY A 18 -17.93 9.92 0.48
CA GLY A 18 -18.52 10.03 1.81
C GLY A 18 -17.69 9.41 2.94
N SER A 19 -16.52 8.85 2.63
CA SER A 19 -15.54 8.44 3.64
C SER A 19 -14.62 9.61 4.04
N PHE A 20 -13.59 9.33 4.84
CA PHE A 20 -12.70 10.34 5.40
C PHE A 20 -11.24 9.95 5.22
N THR A 21 -10.37 10.96 5.23
CA THR A 21 -8.92 10.81 5.31
C THR A 21 -8.37 11.76 6.37
N PHE A 22 -7.14 11.53 6.83
CA PHE A 22 -6.36 12.55 7.51
C PHE A 22 -5.36 13.19 6.53
N PHE A 23 -4.78 14.31 6.95
CA PHE A 23 -3.64 14.95 6.29
C PHE A 23 -2.42 14.90 7.21
N SER A 24 -1.32 14.33 6.74
CA SER A 24 -0.06 14.35 7.47
C SER A 24 0.71 15.62 7.15
N GLU A 25 0.91 16.48 8.15
CA GLU A 25 1.79 17.65 8.00
C GLU A 25 3.25 17.25 7.77
N THR A 26 3.69 16.16 8.40
CA THR A 26 5.05 15.63 8.25
C THR A 26 5.37 15.21 6.82
N PHE A 27 4.43 14.54 6.14
CA PHE A 27 4.61 14.09 4.75
C PHE A 27 4.04 15.07 3.72
N GLY A 28 3.20 16.01 4.14
CA GLY A 28 2.53 16.99 3.27
C GLY A 28 1.53 16.35 2.31
N GLU A 29 0.91 15.24 2.70
CA GLU A 29 -0.01 14.44 1.89
C GLU A 29 -1.19 13.93 2.73
N ALA A 30 -2.32 13.67 2.06
CA ALA A 30 -3.42 12.94 2.65
C ALA A 30 -3.11 11.44 2.74
N PHE A 31 -3.65 10.75 3.74
CA PHE A 31 -3.48 9.30 3.88
C PHE A 31 -4.17 8.51 2.77
N HIS A 32 -5.29 9.01 2.24
CA HIS A 32 -5.99 8.44 1.10
C HIS A 32 -6.37 9.52 0.09
N SER A 33 -6.72 9.09 -1.12
CA SER A 33 -7.23 9.97 -2.17
C SER A 33 -8.49 10.72 -1.74
N GLN A 34 -8.52 12.02 -2.02
CA GLN A 34 -9.72 12.85 -1.83
C GLN A 34 -10.90 12.42 -2.72
N GLN A 35 -10.64 11.62 -3.77
CA GLN A 35 -11.69 11.05 -4.61
C GLN A 35 -12.52 9.99 -3.87
N GLY A 36 -11.96 9.34 -2.85
CA GLY A 36 -12.68 8.37 -2.04
C GLY A 36 -11.76 7.37 -1.36
N ALA A 37 -11.63 7.46 -0.03
CA ALA A 37 -10.74 6.59 0.73
C ALA A 37 -11.27 5.15 0.81
N LYS A 38 -12.58 4.98 1.04
CA LYS A 38 -13.23 3.66 1.05
C LYS A 38 -13.19 3.02 -0.33
N THR A 39 -13.50 3.78 -1.37
CA THR A 39 -13.47 3.30 -2.76
C THR A 39 -12.08 2.86 -3.17
N GLU A 40 -11.05 3.64 -2.81
CA GLU A 40 -9.65 3.29 -3.04
C GLU A 40 -9.27 1.97 -2.35
N ALA A 41 -9.62 1.80 -1.06
CA ALA A 41 -9.36 0.58 -0.30
C ALA A 41 -9.95 -0.68 -0.96
N PHE A 42 -11.17 -0.61 -1.50
CA PHE A 42 -11.74 -1.74 -2.24
C PHE A 42 -11.08 -1.93 -3.61
N GLN A 43 -11.05 -0.89 -4.45
CA GLN A 43 -10.70 -1.04 -5.86
C GLN A 43 -9.20 -1.30 -6.07
N LYS A 44 -8.33 -0.56 -5.38
CA LYS A 44 -6.89 -0.65 -5.59
C LYS A 44 -6.20 -1.74 -4.79
N PHE A 45 -6.88 -2.29 -3.78
CA PHE A 45 -6.31 -3.30 -2.90
C PHE A 45 -7.13 -4.59 -2.92
N ALA A 46 -8.32 -4.62 -2.30
CA ALA A 46 -9.10 -5.86 -2.17
C ALA A 46 -9.46 -6.51 -3.52
N VAL A 47 -9.91 -5.72 -4.49
CA VAL A 47 -10.21 -6.20 -5.86
C VAL A 47 -8.92 -6.52 -6.61
N ALA A 48 -7.91 -5.65 -6.56
CA ALA A 48 -6.66 -5.81 -7.30
C ALA A 48 -5.85 -7.06 -6.89
N THR A 49 -6.04 -7.56 -5.66
CA THR A 49 -5.42 -8.80 -5.18
C THR A 49 -6.35 -10.02 -5.24
N ASP A 50 -7.47 -9.94 -5.98
CA ASP A 50 -8.48 -11.00 -6.13
C ASP A 50 -9.03 -11.53 -4.79
N LEU A 51 -9.19 -10.67 -3.80
CA LEU A 51 -9.47 -11.13 -2.44
C LEU A 51 -10.78 -11.92 -2.32
N ALA A 52 -11.80 -11.54 -3.10
CA ALA A 52 -13.07 -12.26 -3.16
C ALA A 52 -12.92 -13.70 -3.69
N LEU A 53 -11.98 -13.95 -4.62
CA LEU A 53 -11.67 -15.29 -5.10
C LEU A 53 -10.92 -16.08 -4.01
N LEU A 54 -9.92 -15.46 -3.39
CA LEU A 54 -9.13 -16.06 -2.32
C LEU A 54 -10.00 -16.44 -1.11
N ALA A 55 -11.02 -15.64 -0.80
CA ALA A 55 -11.92 -15.85 0.33
C ALA A 55 -12.74 -17.16 0.27
N GLN A 56 -12.79 -17.84 -0.88
CA GLN A 56 -13.40 -19.18 -0.98
C GLN A 56 -12.61 -20.27 -0.24
N ARG A 57 -11.38 -19.97 0.18
CA ARG A 57 -10.53 -20.87 0.99
C ARG A 57 -10.94 -20.82 2.47
N ASP A 58 -10.50 -21.80 3.24
CA ASP A 58 -10.77 -21.86 4.70
C ASP A 58 -9.99 -20.82 5.51
N SER A 59 -8.87 -20.34 4.97
CA SER A 59 -8.03 -19.35 5.64
C SER A 59 -7.18 -18.51 4.70
N LEU A 60 -6.91 -17.27 5.10
CA LEU A 60 -6.09 -16.30 4.37
C LEU A 60 -5.12 -15.55 5.29
N LYS A 61 -4.00 -15.12 4.72
CA LYS A 61 -3.00 -14.27 5.36
C LYS A 61 -2.87 -12.93 4.65
N LEU A 62 -2.88 -11.84 5.39
CA LEU A 62 -2.80 -10.48 4.87
C LEU A 62 -1.66 -9.69 5.53
N LEU A 63 -1.01 -8.85 4.73
CA LEU A 63 -0.07 -7.84 5.22
C LEU A 63 -0.52 -6.46 4.73
N ASP A 64 -0.73 -5.53 5.65
CA ASP A 64 -1.10 -4.14 5.39
C ASP A 64 0.10 -3.24 5.76
N VAL A 65 0.85 -2.78 4.76
CA VAL A 65 2.03 -1.93 4.94
C VAL A 65 1.61 -0.47 4.91
N CYS A 66 1.85 0.24 6.03
CA CYS A 66 1.33 1.57 6.33
C CYS A 66 -0.17 1.55 6.61
N TYR A 67 -0.54 0.88 7.70
CA TYR A 67 -1.92 0.65 8.14
C TYR A 67 -2.77 1.93 8.18
N GLY A 68 -2.22 3.05 8.66
CA GLY A 68 -2.87 4.35 8.73
C GLY A 68 -4.22 4.28 9.45
N LEU A 69 -5.30 4.58 8.72
CA LEU A 69 -6.67 4.56 9.25
C LEU A 69 -7.24 3.13 9.40
N GLY A 70 -6.55 2.10 8.89
CA GLY A 70 -7.01 0.72 8.85
C GLY A 70 -8.04 0.42 7.74
N TYR A 71 -8.21 1.33 6.78
CA TYR A 71 -9.25 1.20 5.74
C TYR A 71 -8.98 0.06 4.76
N ASN A 72 -7.71 -0.19 4.41
CA ASN A 72 -7.34 -1.32 3.56
C ASN A 72 -7.63 -2.66 4.26
N THR A 73 -7.20 -2.80 5.53
CA THR A 73 -7.58 -3.93 6.39
C THR A 73 -9.11 -4.08 6.51
N ALA A 74 -9.85 -2.99 6.74
CA ALA A 74 -11.30 -3.01 6.85
C ALA A 74 -11.99 -3.52 5.57
N ALA A 75 -11.60 -2.97 4.41
CA ALA A 75 -12.12 -3.39 3.11
C ALA A 75 -11.80 -4.86 2.83
N ALA A 76 -10.63 -5.35 3.22
CA ALA A 76 -10.29 -6.76 3.11
C ALA A 76 -11.22 -7.65 3.94
N LEU A 77 -11.41 -7.33 5.22
CA LEU A 77 -12.25 -8.13 6.12
C LEU A 77 -13.72 -8.11 5.70
N GLU A 78 -14.25 -6.96 5.26
CA GLU A 78 -15.60 -6.89 4.67
C GLU A 78 -15.71 -7.78 3.44
N THR A 79 -14.74 -7.72 2.53
CA THR A 79 -14.73 -8.56 1.31
C THR A 79 -14.70 -10.04 1.66
N ILE A 80 -13.79 -10.46 2.54
CA ILE A 80 -13.59 -11.86 2.90
C ILE A 80 -14.84 -12.43 3.56
N TRP A 81 -15.35 -11.79 4.62
CA TRP A 81 -16.46 -12.34 5.39
C TRP A 81 -17.83 -12.17 4.72
N THR A 82 -17.95 -11.28 3.73
CA THR A 82 -19.12 -11.27 2.83
C THR A 82 -19.13 -12.51 1.93
N VAL A 83 -17.98 -12.96 1.44
CA VAL A 83 -17.87 -14.16 0.59
C VAL A 83 -17.93 -15.44 1.42
N ASN A 84 -17.20 -15.49 2.53
CA ASN A 84 -17.09 -16.64 3.39
C ASN A 84 -17.00 -16.20 4.87
N PRO A 85 -18.14 -16.17 5.60
CA PRO A 85 -18.20 -15.79 7.01
C PRO A 85 -17.34 -16.66 7.95
N ASP A 86 -16.97 -17.87 7.52
CA ASP A 86 -16.19 -18.82 8.31
C ASP A 86 -14.69 -18.81 7.96
N CYS A 87 -14.28 -18.02 6.97
CA CYS A 87 -12.87 -17.90 6.60
C CYS A 87 -12.05 -17.33 7.77
N ARG A 88 -10.99 -18.06 8.15
CA ARG A 88 -10.04 -17.61 9.18
C ARG A 88 -9.01 -16.66 8.57
N VAL A 89 -8.80 -15.50 9.17
CA VAL A 89 -7.86 -14.50 8.64
C VAL A 89 -6.73 -14.26 9.64
N GLU A 90 -5.49 -14.33 9.18
CA GLU A 90 -4.32 -13.81 9.90
C GLU A 90 -3.89 -12.49 9.25
N VAL A 91 -3.85 -11.39 10.00
CA VAL A 91 -3.52 -10.05 9.49
C VAL A 91 -2.36 -9.45 10.28
N TYR A 92 -1.36 -8.93 9.57
CA TYR A 92 -0.38 -8.02 10.14
C TYR A 92 -0.51 -6.64 9.51
N GLY A 93 -0.69 -5.60 10.32
CA GLY A 93 -0.52 -4.21 9.92
C GLY A 93 0.83 -3.68 10.36
N LEU A 94 1.52 -2.89 9.53
CA LEU A 94 2.73 -2.16 9.90
C LEU A 94 2.41 -0.66 10.00
N GLU A 95 2.66 -0.04 11.14
CA GLU A 95 2.37 1.38 11.36
C GLU A 95 3.48 2.07 12.15
N LEU A 96 3.83 3.28 11.74
CA LEU A 96 4.83 4.08 12.44
C LEU A 96 4.22 4.85 13.62
N ASP A 97 3.04 5.43 13.41
CA ASP A 97 2.39 6.33 14.35
C ASP A 97 1.07 5.76 14.87
N ALA A 98 1.11 5.25 16.11
CA ALA A 98 -0.05 4.67 16.78
C ALA A 98 -1.21 5.66 17.00
N THR A 99 -0.95 6.97 16.95
CA THR A 99 -2.01 7.98 17.15
C THR A 99 -2.98 8.05 15.97
N VAL A 100 -2.55 7.64 14.77
CA VAL A 100 -3.37 7.63 13.55
C VAL A 100 -4.52 6.62 13.66
N PRO A 101 -4.29 5.31 13.88
CA PRO A 101 -5.38 4.35 14.01
C PRO A 101 -6.26 4.64 15.23
N LEU A 102 -5.69 5.14 16.33
CA LEU A 102 -6.45 5.58 17.50
C LEU A 102 -7.44 6.72 17.19
N ALA A 103 -7.06 7.66 16.34
CA ALA A 103 -7.98 8.72 15.89
C ALA A 103 -9.00 8.21 14.86
N ALA A 104 -8.63 7.24 14.03
CA ALA A 104 -9.46 6.70 12.97
C ALA A 104 -10.68 5.90 13.47
N ILE A 105 -10.66 5.42 14.72
CA ILE A 105 -11.77 4.68 15.31
C ILE A 105 -12.88 5.57 15.89
N ALA A 106 -12.75 6.89 15.80
CA ALA A 106 -13.78 7.82 16.23
C ALA A 106 -14.91 7.97 15.18
N PRO A 107 -16.17 8.17 15.58
CA PRO A 107 -17.22 8.61 14.66
C PRO A 107 -16.89 9.97 14.02
N PRO A 108 -17.25 10.19 12.74
CA PRO A 108 -17.96 9.28 11.85
C PRO A 108 -17.06 8.29 11.08
N LEU A 109 -15.73 8.34 11.25
CA LEU A 109 -14.76 7.63 10.41
C LEU A 109 -14.93 6.10 10.45
N ILE A 110 -15.24 5.56 11.61
CA ILE A 110 -15.44 4.12 11.81
C ILE A 110 -16.84 3.64 11.37
N GLN A 111 -17.84 4.53 11.34
CA GLN A 111 -19.24 4.17 11.15
C GLN A 111 -19.59 3.71 9.73
N ILE A 112 -18.66 3.92 8.79
CA ILE A 112 -18.81 3.47 7.40
C ILE A 112 -18.58 1.96 7.23
N TRP A 113 -18.10 1.27 8.26
CA TRP A 113 -17.78 -0.17 8.24
C TRP A 113 -18.82 -0.99 9.02
N SER A 114 -18.94 -2.28 8.70
CA SER A 114 -19.82 -3.21 9.41
C SER A 114 -19.45 -3.34 10.90
N PRO A 115 -20.40 -3.59 11.82
CA PRO A 115 -20.12 -3.65 13.27
C PRO A 115 -18.98 -4.59 13.65
N LEU A 116 -18.89 -5.76 12.99
CA LEU A 116 -17.80 -6.71 13.22
C LEU A 116 -16.43 -6.10 12.90
N VAL A 117 -16.32 -5.43 11.75
CA VAL A 117 -15.08 -4.76 11.34
C VAL A 117 -14.77 -3.58 12.25
N GLN A 118 -15.77 -2.84 12.72
CA GLN A 118 -15.55 -1.77 13.71
C GLN A 118 -14.87 -2.31 14.98
N THR A 119 -15.31 -3.45 15.52
CA THR A 119 -14.69 -4.09 16.69
C THR A 119 -13.23 -4.46 16.41
N VAL A 120 -12.94 -5.02 15.23
CA VAL A 120 -11.56 -5.36 14.85
C VAL A 120 -10.67 -4.12 14.81
N LEU A 121 -11.12 -3.03 14.15
CA LEU A 121 -10.37 -1.79 14.05
C LEU A 121 -10.13 -1.16 15.43
N GLN A 122 -11.12 -1.20 16.32
CA GLN A 122 -11.00 -0.74 17.71
C GLN A 122 -9.94 -1.51 18.48
N ASP A 123 -10.00 -2.84 18.47
CA ASP A 123 -9.04 -3.70 19.15
C ASP A 123 -7.61 -3.51 18.59
N MET A 124 -7.47 -3.46 17.25
CA MET A 124 -6.16 -3.22 16.63
C MET A 124 -5.60 -1.83 16.97
N ALA A 125 -6.44 -0.79 17.01
CA ALA A 125 -5.99 0.56 17.33
C ALA A 125 -5.65 0.73 18.83
N GLN A 126 -6.42 0.14 19.73
CA GLN A 126 -6.29 0.34 21.19
C GLN A 126 -5.33 -0.65 21.85
N HIS A 127 -5.27 -1.87 21.33
CA HIS A 127 -4.56 -3.00 21.95
C HIS A 127 -3.48 -3.60 21.04
N HIS A 128 -3.40 -3.14 19.77
CA HIS A 128 -2.46 -3.64 18.77
C HIS A 128 -2.66 -5.13 18.42
N VAL A 129 -3.75 -5.73 18.87
CA VAL A 129 -4.10 -7.12 18.62
C VAL A 129 -5.61 -7.28 18.67
N CYS A 130 -6.16 -8.11 17.78
CA CYS A 130 -7.53 -8.60 17.86
C CYS A 130 -7.50 -10.11 17.63
N GLN A 131 -8.14 -10.88 18.51
CA GLN A 131 -8.18 -12.33 18.40
C GLN A 131 -9.59 -12.86 18.65
N THR A 132 -10.11 -13.58 17.66
CA THR A 132 -11.41 -14.27 17.70
C THR A 132 -11.26 -15.68 17.15
N SER A 133 -12.36 -16.43 17.02
CA SER A 133 -12.35 -17.74 16.35
C SER A 133 -12.00 -17.66 14.86
N GLN A 134 -12.28 -16.53 14.20
CA GLN A 134 -12.06 -16.31 12.77
C GLN A 134 -10.94 -15.32 12.46
N LEU A 135 -10.32 -14.69 13.46
CA LEU A 135 -9.32 -13.65 13.24
C LEU A 135 -8.14 -13.76 14.20
N GLN A 136 -6.94 -13.62 13.65
CA GLN A 136 -5.73 -13.25 14.38
C GLN A 136 -5.14 -12.00 13.71
N ALA A 137 -5.36 -10.82 14.27
CA ALA A 137 -4.84 -9.57 13.75
C ALA A 137 -3.83 -8.95 14.71
N LYS A 138 -2.72 -8.41 14.18
CA LYS A 138 -1.71 -7.71 14.96
C LYS A 138 -1.23 -6.45 14.25
N LEU A 139 -1.19 -5.34 14.98
CA LEU A 139 -0.58 -4.09 14.53
C LEU A 139 0.85 -4.03 15.08
N LEU A 140 1.85 -3.99 14.20
CA LEU A 140 3.26 -3.86 14.54
C LEU A 140 3.66 -2.39 14.46
N LEU A 141 3.88 -1.78 15.61
CA LEU A 141 4.30 -0.39 15.71
C LEU A 141 5.81 -0.23 15.54
N GLY A 142 6.21 0.75 14.73
CA GLY A 142 7.60 1.12 14.49
C GLY A 142 7.93 1.31 13.02
N ASP A 143 9.21 1.54 12.71
CA ASP A 143 9.67 1.63 11.33
C ASP A 143 9.40 0.31 10.59
N ALA A 144 8.62 0.38 9.50
CA ALA A 144 8.26 -0.77 8.70
C ALA A 144 9.49 -1.55 8.20
N ARG A 145 10.63 -0.88 7.97
CA ARG A 145 11.91 -1.50 7.60
C ARG A 145 12.43 -2.47 8.65
N GLN A 146 12.06 -2.27 9.92
CA GLN A 146 12.44 -3.14 11.04
C GLN A 146 11.33 -4.15 11.36
N THR A 147 10.08 -3.69 11.45
CA THR A 147 8.96 -4.56 11.87
C THR A 147 8.69 -5.67 10.84
N ILE A 148 8.88 -5.43 9.55
CA ILE A 148 8.73 -6.46 8.51
C ILE A 148 9.73 -7.60 8.67
N GLN A 149 10.94 -7.35 9.17
CA GLN A 149 11.96 -8.38 9.37
C GLN A 149 11.49 -9.43 10.38
N THR A 150 10.71 -9.02 11.38
CA THR A 150 10.12 -9.95 12.35
C THR A 150 9.11 -10.92 11.73
N LEU A 151 8.52 -10.55 10.59
CA LEU A 151 7.63 -11.41 9.81
C LEU A 151 8.44 -12.36 8.91
N SER A 152 9.50 -11.86 8.27
CA SER A 152 10.45 -12.68 7.52
C SER A 152 11.08 -13.77 8.38
N ASP A 153 11.53 -13.44 9.60
CA ASP A 153 12.10 -14.38 10.57
C ASP A 153 11.13 -15.49 10.98
N ARG A 154 9.82 -15.21 10.91
CA ARG A 154 8.74 -16.17 11.19
C ARG A 154 8.29 -16.95 9.96
N HIS A 155 8.90 -16.70 8.81
CA HIS A 155 8.47 -17.25 7.51
C HIS A 155 6.99 -16.96 7.21
N PHE A 156 6.52 -15.77 7.60
CA PHE A 156 5.17 -15.34 7.26
C PHE A 156 5.07 -15.12 5.75
N GLN A 157 4.00 -15.63 5.14
CA GLN A 157 3.73 -15.53 3.71
C GLN A 157 2.26 -15.12 3.51
N ALA A 158 2.04 -13.89 3.09
CA ALA A 158 0.73 -13.32 2.85
C ALA A 158 0.17 -13.76 1.48
N ASP A 159 -1.11 -14.11 1.46
CA ASP A 159 -1.86 -14.33 0.22
C ASP A 159 -2.13 -12.98 -0.49
N ALA A 160 -2.28 -11.90 0.26
CA ALA A 160 -2.34 -10.54 -0.28
C ALA A 160 -1.53 -9.54 0.56
N ILE A 161 -0.77 -8.68 -0.12
CA ILE A 161 -0.06 -7.55 0.50
C ILE A 161 -0.65 -6.25 -0.02
N PHE A 162 -1.12 -5.40 0.89
CA PHE A 162 -1.52 -4.04 0.60
C PHE A 162 -0.36 -3.11 0.92
N PHE A 163 0.13 -2.42 -0.11
CA PHE A 163 1.32 -1.59 -0.01
C PHE A 163 0.96 -0.12 -0.22
N ASP A 164 0.73 0.59 0.89
CA ASP A 164 0.14 1.93 0.88
C ASP A 164 0.91 3.02 1.66
N PRO A 165 2.24 3.19 1.46
CA PRO A 165 2.93 4.33 2.05
C PRO A 165 2.58 5.66 1.37
N PHE A 166 2.91 6.78 2.03
CA PHE A 166 3.00 8.08 1.37
C PHE A 166 3.92 8.06 0.15
N SER A 167 3.73 9.00 -0.78
CA SER A 167 4.29 8.90 -2.12
C SER A 167 5.82 8.78 -2.13
N PRO A 168 6.43 8.21 -3.20
CA PRO A 168 7.87 7.90 -3.20
C PRO A 168 8.82 9.06 -2.92
N ARG A 169 8.40 10.30 -3.21
CA ARG A 169 9.22 11.49 -2.90
C ARG A 169 9.08 11.95 -1.45
N ARG A 170 7.97 11.63 -0.78
CA ARG A 170 7.70 12.00 0.61
C ARG A 170 8.20 10.95 1.60
N CYS A 171 8.00 9.67 1.29
CA CYS A 171 8.44 8.56 2.14
C CYS A 171 9.34 7.57 1.37
N PRO A 172 10.47 8.01 0.79
CA PRO A 172 11.32 7.18 -0.06
C PRO A 172 11.84 5.90 0.61
N GLN A 173 11.93 5.86 1.94
CA GLN A 173 12.40 4.73 2.73
C GLN A 173 11.69 3.42 2.36
N LEU A 174 10.38 3.49 2.11
CA LEU A 174 9.55 2.32 1.83
C LEU A 174 9.46 2.01 0.33
N TRP A 175 10.06 2.79 -0.56
CA TRP A 175 10.00 2.55 -2.01
C TRP A 175 11.32 2.07 -2.60
N THR A 176 12.20 1.55 -1.75
CA THR A 176 13.56 1.11 -2.12
C THR A 176 13.54 -0.33 -2.61
N VAL A 177 14.52 -0.67 -3.45
CA VAL A 177 14.72 -2.07 -3.89
C VAL A 177 14.88 -3.00 -2.67
N GLU A 178 15.66 -2.56 -1.69
CA GLU A 178 15.96 -3.33 -0.49
C GLU A 178 14.71 -3.58 0.36
N PHE A 179 13.85 -2.57 0.54
CA PHE A 179 12.60 -2.78 1.27
C PHE A 179 11.62 -3.68 0.48
N PHE A 180 11.52 -3.52 -0.84
CA PHE A 180 10.72 -4.42 -1.66
C PHE A 180 11.23 -5.86 -1.64
N ALA A 181 12.54 -6.10 -1.45
CA ALA A 181 13.06 -7.44 -1.23
C ALA A 181 12.53 -8.07 0.08
N CYS A 182 12.45 -7.29 1.16
CA CYS A 182 11.79 -7.75 2.40
C CYS A 182 10.30 -8.03 2.19
N VAL A 183 9.61 -7.15 1.47
CA VAL A 183 8.18 -7.32 1.17
C VAL A 183 7.93 -8.57 0.32
N ALA A 184 8.77 -8.83 -0.69
CA ALA A 184 8.68 -10.01 -1.54
C ALA A 184 8.90 -11.31 -0.76
N GLN A 185 9.78 -11.32 0.25
CA GLN A 185 9.96 -12.48 1.14
C GLN A 185 8.71 -12.82 1.95
N CYS A 186 7.90 -11.80 2.26
CA CYS A 186 6.63 -11.95 2.96
C CYS A 186 5.45 -12.28 2.04
N LEU A 187 5.65 -12.36 0.71
CA LEU A 187 4.60 -12.68 -0.25
C LEU A 187 4.56 -14.20 -0.48
N ALA A 188 3.37 -14.81 -0.43
CA ALA A 188 3.20 -16.20 -0.81
C ALA A 188 3.52 -16.41 -2.31
N PRO A 189 3.99 -17.59 -2.74
CA PRO A 189 4.28 -17.87 -4.15
C PRO A 189 3.12 -17.59 -5.12
N THR A 190 1.88 -17.77 -4.66
CA THR A 190 0.64 -17.49 -5.42
C THR A 190 -0.02 -16.18 -5.00
N GLY A 191 0.62 -15.40 -4.12
CA GLY A 191 0.06 -14.18 -3.57
C GLY A 191 0.21 -12.99 -4.51
N LYS A 192 -0.55 -11.94 -4.21
CA LYS A 192 -0.49 -10.65 -4.93
C LYS A 192 -0.18 -9.50 -3.99
N LEU A 193 0.67 -8.59 -4.45
CA LEU A 193 0.87 -7.28 -3.85
C LEU A 193 0.16 -6.23 -4.70
N ALA A 194 -0.52 -5.28 -4.06
CA ALA A 194 -1.09 -4.12 -4.75
C ALA A 194 -0.67 -2.79 -4.11
N THR A 195 -0.51 -1.76 -4.95
CA THR A 195 -0.25 -0.38 -4.52
C THR A 195 -0.92 0.61 -5.47
N TYR A 196 -1.35 1.76 -4.95
CA TYR A 196 -1.85 2.86 -5.78
C TYR A 196 -0.76 3.48 -6.67
N SER A 197 0.51 3.27 -6.34
CA SER A 197 1.61 3.91 -7.03
C SER A 197 1.78 3.38 -8.44
N ARG A 198 1.97 4.33 -9.38
CA ARG A 198 2.23 4.08 -10.81
C ARG A 198 3.67 4.45 -11.20
N SER A 199 4.51 4.72 -10.21
CA SER A 199 5.87 5.21 -10.45
C SER A 199 6.71 4.17 -11.18
N ALA A 200 7.42 4.58 -12.23
CA ALA A 200 8.37 3.71 -12.91
C ALA A 200 9.47 3.21 -11.97
N SER A 201 9.97 4.06 -11.06
CA SER A 201 10.99 3.67 -10.08
C SER A 201 10.51 2.58 -9.12
N VAL A 202 9.24 2.61 -8.74
CA VAL A 202 8.61 1.62 -7.85
C VAL A 202 8.43 0.30 -8.59
N ARG A 203 7.92 0.35 -9.82
CA ARG A 203 7.78 -0.83 -10.69
C ARG A 203 9.13 -1.51 -10.94
N VAL A 204 10.18 -0.74 -11.23
CA VAL A 204 11.55 -1.29 -11.37
C VAL A 204 12.06 -1.84 -10.04
N ALA A 205 11.79 -1.19 -8.91
CA ALA A 205 12.22 -1.70 -7.61
C ALA A 205 11.58 -3.07 -7.29
N MET A 206 10.29 -3.25 -7.60
CA MET A 206 9.61 -4.55 -7.50
C MET A 206 10.22 -5.61 -8.43
N GLN A 207 10.55 -5.24 -9.68
CA GLN A 207 11.24 -6.16 -10.62
C GLN A 207 12.61 -6.58 -10.11
N LEU A 208 13.39 -5.65 -9.57
CA LEU A 208 14.70 -5.94 -8.97
C LEU A 208 14.59 -6.78 -7.70
N ALA A 209 13.45 -6.71 -6.99
CA ALA A 209 13.11 -7.59 -5.87
C ALA A 209 12.60 -8.99 -6.31
N GLY A 210 12.55 -9.27 -7.62
CA GLY A 210 12.18 -10.57 -8.17
C GLY A 210 10.69 -10.75 -8.49
N LEU A 211 9.88 -9.69 -8.37
CA LEU A 211 8.46 -9.72 -8.70
C LEU A 211 8.21 -9.40 -10.17
N GLN A 212 7.19 -10.02 -10.73
CA GLN A 212 6.57 -9.56 -11.98
C GLN A 212 5.62 -8.41 -11.67
N ILE A 213 5.47 -7.50 -12.64
CA ILE A 213 4.66 -6.29 -12.47
C ILE A 213 3.55 -6.23 -13.50
N GLY A 214 2.39 -5.76 -13.04
CA GLY A 214 1.17 -5.60 -13.80
C GLY A 214 0.48 -4.30 -13.45
N THR A 215 -0.53 -3.95 -14.24
CA THR A 215 -1.28 -2.71 -14.07
C THR A 215 -2.58 -2.99 -13.33
N ILE A 216 -3.04 -2.06 -12.50
CA ILE A 216 -4.44 -2.03 -12.11
C ILE A 216 -5.18 -1.27 -13.22
N PRO A 217 -5.97 -1.95 -14.07
CA PRO A 217 -6.60 -1.30 -15.21
C PRO A 217 -7.63 -0.28 -14.75
N LEU A 218 -7.88 0.71 -15.59
CA LEU A 218 -9.00 1.62 -15.42
C LEU A 218 -10.32 0.88 -15.65
N GLY A 219 -11.35 1.19 -14.86
CA GLY A 219 -12.69 0.63 -15.08
C GLY A 219 -13.24 1.02 -16.46
N ALA A 220 -13.85 0.08 -17.18
CA ALA A 220 -14.32 0.31 -18.55
C ALA A 220 -15.40 1.41 -18.67
N ASP A 221 -16.18 1.63 -17.59
CA ASP A 221 -17.33 2.53 -17.57
C ASP A 221 -17.04 3.89 -16.88
N ASP A 222 -15.81 4.08 -16.38
CA ASP A 222 -15.43 5.31 -15.70
C ASP A 222 -14.94 6.38 -16.71
N PHE A 223 -15.31 7.63 -16.47
CA PHE A 223 -14.76 8.75 -17.24
C PHE A 223 -13.31 9.00 -16.81
N HIS A 224 -12.37 8.65 -17.67
CA HIS A 224 -10.93 8.83 -17.42
C HIS A 224 -10.41 10.09 -18.09
N LEU A 225 -9.56 10.85 -17.37
CA LEU A 225 -8.84 11.93 -18.00
C LEU A 225 -7.75 11.33 -18.91
N PRO A 226 -7.27 12.06 -19.95
CA PRO A 226 -6.25 11.55 -20.86
C PRO A 226 -4.92 11.14 -20.20
N HIS A 227 -4.69 11.53 -18.94
CA HIS A 227 -3.51 11.16 -18.15
C HIS A 227 -3.79 10.05 -17.12
N ASP A 228 -5.03 9.58 -17.04
CA ASP A 228 -5.38 8.38 -16.30
C ASP A 228 -5.17 7.20 -17.23
N TRP A 229 -4.09 6.47 -17.00
CA TRP A 229 -3.69 5.32 -17.81
C TRP A 229 -3.57 4.03 -16.99
N SER A 230 -3.74 4.14 -15.67
CA SER A 230 -3.73 3.05 -14.70
C SER A 230 -4.23 3.58 -13.36
N GLN A 231 -4.78 2.70 -12.52
CA GLN A 231 -5.13 3.00 -11.13
C GLN A 231 -3.99 2.70 -10.15
N GLY A 232 -2.95 1.96 -10.57
CA GLY A 232 -1.87 1.53 -9.70
C GLY A 232 -1.03 0.38 -10.26
N THR A 233 -0.39 -0.37 -9.38
CA THR A 233 0.48 -1.49 -9.75
C THR A 233 0.08 -2.73 -8.95
N VAL A 234 0.00 -3.88 -9.63
CA VAL A 234 -0.06 -5.19 -8.99
C VAL A 234 1.27 -5.90 -9.23
N ALA A 235 1.77 -6.64 -8.26
CA ALA A 235 2.96 -7.45 -8.39
C ALA A 235 2.72 -8.87 -7.86
N ALA A 236 3.34 -9.86 -8.49
CA ALA A 236 3.26 -11.28 -8.11
C ALA A 236 4.50 -12.02 -8.60
N PHE A 237 4.73 -13.24 -8.13
CA PHE A 237 5.79 -14.09 -8.70
C PHE A 237 5.39 -14.69 -10.06
N ASP A 238 4.11 -15.04 -10.23
CA ASP A 238 3.57 -15.56 -11.48
C ASP A 238 3.00 -14.43 -12.36
N PRO A 239 3.59 -14.16 -13.54
CA PRO A 239 3.10 -13.11 -14.44
C PRO A 239 1.72 -13.43 -15.04
N THR A 240 1.28 -14.69 -15.07
CA THR A 240 -0.03 -15.07 -15.61
C THR A 240 -1.17 -14.68 -14.67
N ALA A 241 -0.85 -14.43 -13.40
CA ALA A 241 -1.82 -14.01 -12.39
C ALA A 241 -2.14 -12.51 -12.46
N ILE A 242 -1.43 -11.70 -13.25
CA ILE A 242 -1.57 -10.23 -13.25
C ILE A 242 -1.86 -9.67 -14.64
N ALA A 243 -2.60 -8.56 -14.71
CA ALA A 243 -2.86 -7.88 -15.96
C ALA A 243 -1.56 -7.24 -16.49
N PRO A 244 -1.19 -7.49 -17.76
CA PRO A 244 0.08 -6.99 -18.30
C PRO A 244 0.07 -5.46 -18.41
N LEU A 245 1.25 -4.86 -18.30
CA LEU A 245 1.44 -3.45 -18.60
C LEU A 245 1.11 -3.16 -20.08
N SER A 246 0.43 -2.05 -20.34
CA SER A 246 0.27 -1.52 -21.70
C SER A 246 1.62 -1.14 -22.33
N GLN A 247 1.68 -0.99 -23.65
CA GLN A 247 2.91 -0.55 -24.34
C GLN A 247 3.44 0.77 -23.76
N MET A 248 2.54 1.74 -23.53
CA MET A 248 2.88 3.03 -22.95
C MET A 248 3.57 2.89 -21.58
N GLU A 249 3.04 2.00 -20.74
CA GLU A 249 3.58 1.70 -19.42
C GLU A 249 4.94 1.00 -19.48
N GLN A 250 5.09 0.04 -20.38
CA GLN A 250 6.36 -0.65 -20.61
C GLN A 250 7.45 0.33 -21.07
N GLU A 251 7.12 1.26 -21.96
CA GLU A 251 8.05 2.29 -22.41
C GLU A 251 8.40 3.29 -21.29
N HIS A 252 7.48 3.56 -20.35
CA HIS A 252 7.78 4.42 -19.21
C HIS A 252 8.91 3.85 -18.33
N LEU A 253 9.03 2.52 -18.24
CA LEU A 253 10.11 1.83 -17.53
C LEU A 253 11.49 2.02 -18.19
N HIS A 254 11.53 2.52 -19.43
CA HIS A 254 12.77 2.81 -20.16
C HIS A 254 13.15 4.30 -20.10
N THR A 255 12.51 5.06 -19.20
CA THR A 255 12.80 6.48 -18.97
C THR A 255 13.62 6.70 -17.70
N ARG A 256 14.18 7.90 -17.53
CA ARG A 256 14.90 8.30 -16.32
C ARG A 256 14.07 8.18 -15.04
N ALA A 257 12.73 8.20 -15.12
CA ALA A 257 11.85 7.99 -13.97
C ALA A 257 11.93 6.56 -13.41
N ALA A 258 12.47 5.62 -14.18
CA ALA A 258 12.64 4.23 -13.77
C ALA A 258 13.87 4.00 -12.86
N THR A 259 14.66 5.03 -12.58
CA THR A 259 15.76 4.96 -11.61
C THR A 259 15.19 4.61 -10.23
N PRO A 260 15.52 3.44 -9.64
CA PRO A 260 14.92 3.02 -8.38
C PRO A 260 15.52 3.77 -7.19
N PHE A 261 14.78 3.83 -6.08
CA PHE A 261 15.33 4.26 -4.80
C PHE A 261 16.14 3.12 -4.17
N ARG A 262 17.16 3.47 -3.38
CA ARG A 262 18.07 2.50 -2.74
C ARG A 262 18.27 2.86 -1.27
N ASP A 263 18.19 1.88 -0.39
CA ASP A 263 18.49 1.98 1.05
C ASP A 263 19.25 0.71 1.48
N PRO A 264 20.57 0.62 1.17
CA PRO A 264 21.35 -0.61 1.35
C PRO A 264 21.37 -1.16 2.78
N THR A 265 21.14 -0.31 3.78
CA THR A 265 21.18 -0.68 5.20
C THR A 265 19.81 -0.72 5.85
N LEU A 266 18.73 -0.43 5.10
CA LEU A 266 17.36 -0.30 5.62
C LEU A 266 17.25 0.69 6.79
N SER A 267 18.10 1.71 6.81
CA SER A 267 18.22 2.66 7.91
C SER A 267 18.58 4.07 7.46
N ASP A 268 18.80 4.29 6.16
CA ASP A 268 19.12 5.62 5.65
C ASP A 268 17.95 6.60 5.89
N THR A 269 18.29 7.87 6.07
CA THR A 269 17.28 8.93 6.15
C THR A 269 16.68 9.21 4.77
N ALA A 270 15.47 9.77 4.73
CA ALA A 270 14.83 10.17 3.47
C ALA A 270 15.74 11.08 2.61
N ALA A 271 16.44 12.03 3.24
CA ALA A 271 17.34 12.94 2.55
C ALA A 271 18.51 12.23 1.85
N VAL A 272 19.10 11.22 2.50
CA VAL A 272 20.18 10.41 1.93
C VAL A 272 19.68 9.60 0.73
N ILE A 273 18.53 8.95 0.87
CA ILE A 273 17.92 8.15 -0.20
C ILE A 273 17.60 9.02 -1.42
N LEU A 274 17.00 10.20 -1.20
CA LEU A 274 16.66 11.14 -2.27
C LEU A 274 17.90 11.70 -2.97
N ALA A 275 18.95 12.05 -2.22
CA ALA A 275 20.20 12.54 -2.79
C ALA A 275 20.87 11.49 -3.67
N ARG A 276 20.92 10.24 -3.22
CA ARG A 276 21.43 9.10 -3.99
C ARG A 276 20.63 8.88 -5.27
N HIS A 277 19.30 8.81 -5.15
CA HIS A 277 18.40 8.68 -6.30
C HIS A 277 18.60 9.82 -7.31
N GLN A 278 18.71 11.07 -6.86
CA GLN A 278 18.95 12.22 -7.73
C GLN A 278 20.30 12.11 -8.46
N GLN A 279 21.35 11.68 -7.76
CA GLN A 279 22.67 11.46 -8.36
C GLN A 279 22.63 10.37 -9.45
N GLU A 280 21.99 9.23 -9.18
CA GLU A 280 21.82 8.14 -10.15
C GLU A 280 20.98 8.58 -11.35
N GLN A 281 19.85 9.23 -11.10
CA GLN A 281 18.97 9.74 -12.15
C GLN A 281 19.68 10.79 -13.02
N SER A 282 20.54 11.63 -12.43
CA SER A 282 21.33 12.65 -13.16
C SER A 282 22.29 12.04 -14.18
N ARG A 283 22.80 10.83 -13.91
CA ARG A 283 23.75 10.09 -14.75
C ARG A 283 23.07 9.25 -15.83
N SER A 284 21.78 8.96 -15.68
CA SER A 284 21.01 8.19 -16.66
C SER A 284 20.91 8.91 -18.01
N GLN A 285 21.22 8.17 -19.07
CA GLN A 285 21.12 8.60 -20.48
C GLN A 285 19.76 8.24 -21.11
N GLN A 286 18.84 7.72 -20.30
CA GLN A 286 17.51 7.33 -20.78
C GLN A 286 16.65 8.55 -21.17
N GLU A 287 15.56 8.27 -21.89
CA GLU A 287 14.55 9.27 -22.23
C GLU A 287 14.02 9.97 -20.97
N SER A 288 13.74 11.28 -21.05
CA SER A 288 13.08 12.00 -19.95
C SER A 288 11.58 11.69 -19.89
N THR A 289 10.99 11.73 -18.70
CA THR A 289 9.54 11.58 -18.53
C THR A 289 8.75 12.61 -19.35
N SER A 290 9.26 13.83 -19.52
CA SER A 290 8.61 14.86 -20.34
C SER A 290 8.59 14.52 -21.83
N SER A 291 9.65 13.88 -22.34
CA SER A 291 9.69 13.38 -23.72
C SER A 291 8.70 12.24 -23.92
N TRP A 292 8.71 11.25 -23.02
CA TRP A 292 7.76 10.14 -23.02
C TRP A 292 6.30 10.63 -22.94
N ARG A 293 5.98 11.57 -22.03
CA ARG A 293 4.63 12.18 -21.93
C ARG A 293 4.19 12.83 -23.23
N ARG A 294 5.08 13.57 -23.90
CA ARG A 294 4.78 14.22 -25.18
C ARG A 294 4.48 13.19 -26.27
N ARG A 295 5.25 12.10 -26.33
CA ARG A 295 5.08 11.02 -27.29
C ARG A 295 3.72 10.33 -27.16
N TRP A 296 3.20 10.24 -25.94
CA TRP A 296 1.90 9.64 -25.62
C TRP A 296 0.75 10.64 -25.45
N GLY A 297 0.97 11.94 -25.71
CA GLY A 297 -0.07 12.97 -25.59
C GLY A 297 -0.54 13.24 -24.15
N ILE A 298 0.22 12.82 -23.14
CA ILE A 298 -0.08 13.03 -21.72
C ILE A 298 0.31 14.46 -21.36
N ARG A 299 -0.69 15.34 -21.20
CA ARG A 299 -0.49 16.72 -20.73
C ARG A 299 -0.10 16.75 -19.27
#